data_AF-A0AB74BYU9-F1
#
_entry.id   AF-A0AB74BYU9-F1
#
_cell.length_a   1.000
_cell.length_b   1.000
_cell.length_c   1.000
_cell.angle_alpha   90.00
_cell.angle_beta   90.00
_cell.angle_gamma   90.00
#
_symmetry.space_group_name_H-M   'P 1'
#
loop_
_entity.id
_entity.type
_entity.pdbx_description
1 polymer ?
#
loop_
_entity_poly.entity_id
_entity_poly.type
_entity_poly.pdbx_seq_one_letter_code
_entity_poly.pdbx_strand_id
1 'polypeptide(L)'
;MLNSAIRNRSSSLPLHEAIASGRRWLDECLDGHELCPKNTQPSSYPDLLLELDGSTVRVISPVERKISGPYVALSYCCRDPNSDFLRLSASNKEAFEKGISCSELPTAFREAVDLVQEMSIQYLWIDALCKIPQFQSHEEHSSGWAELEVIYANSIFNLALATVENPTESCLGGWPSHVGLPFQVETCGLIGDDVRTVVPYRYYPNSLYHQPLGNRAESMQERFWSPRVLSIGLGELFWDCTQLQNASESLPQGPAAMARWTKLRQTVIPRTSDRMKLEEFWWLMVEEYSDCELAHPETHKLAGLS
;
A
#
# COMPACT_ATOMS: atom_id res chain seq x y z
N MET A 1 -11.42 -28.76 0.76
CA MET A 1 -10.20 -28.44 -0.02
C MET A 1 -9.41 -27.44 0.80
N LEU A 2 -8.31 -27.89 1.42
CA LEU A 2 -7.44 -27.02 2.21
C LEU A 2 -6.89 -25.91 1.29
N ASN A 3 -7.08 -24.65 1.67
CA ASN A 3 -6.56 -23.50 0.94
C ASN A 3 -5.03 -23.60 0.84
N SER A 4 -4.55 -24.15 -0.27
CA SER A 4 -3.14 -24.37 -0.60
C SER A 4 -2.42 -23.09 -1.04
N ALA A 5 -3.08 -21.94 -0.97
CA ALA A 5 -2.77 -20.76 -1.77
C ALA A 5 -1.44 -20.07 -1.43
N ILE A 6 -0.88 -20.26 -0.22
CA ILE A 6 0.24 -19.42 0.24
C ILE A 6 1.55 -20.18 0.50
N ARG A 7 1.51 -21.41 1.03
CA ARG A 7 2.74 -22.17 1.28
C ARG A 7 3.47 -22.60 -0.01
N ASN A 8 2.79 -22.55 -1.15
CA ASN A 8 3.28 -23.01 -2.45
C ASN A 8 3.48 -21.86 -3.46
N ARG A 9 3.56 -20.60 -3.01
CA ARG A 9 3.76 -19.44 -3.89
C ARG A 9 5.14 -19.49 -4.56
N SER A 10 5.21 -19.97 -5.81
CA SER A 10 6.39 -19.81 -6.68
C SER A 10 6.42 -18.39 -7.25
N SER A 11 7.54 -17.93 -7.81
CA SER A 11 7.63 -16.60 -8.44
C SER A 11 6.73 -16.40 -9.68
N SER A 12 6.02 -17.44 -10.14
CA SER A 12 5.31 -17.42 -11.43
C SER A 12 3.80 -17.70 -11.38
N LEU A 13 3.24 -18.24 -10.29
CA LEU A 13 1.84 -18.72 -10.27
C LEU A 13 0.94 -18.48 -9.03
N PRO A 14 1.28 -17.63 -8.05
CA PRO A 14 0.40 -17.32 -6.92
C PRO A 14 -0.08 -15.87 -6.84
N LEU A 15 0.42 -14.98 -7.71
CA LEU A 15 -0.02 -13.59 -7.73
C LEU A 15 -1.43 -13.44 -8.29
N HIS A 16 -1.80 -14.23 -9.30
CA HIS A 16 -3.11 -14.14 -9.94
C HIS A 16 -4.28 -14.44 -8.97
N GLU A 17 -4.13 -15.44 -8.09
CA GLU A 17 -5.12 -15.74 -7.05
C GLU A 17 -5.21 -14.62 -6.02
N ALA A 18 -4.06 -14.03 -5.67
CA ALA A 18 -4.00 -12.91 -4.74
C ALA A 18 -4.66 -11.66 -5.34
N ILE A 19 -4.38 -11.35 -6.60
CA ILE A 19 -5.04 -10.28 -7.36
C ILE A 19 -6.56 -10.45 -7.32
N ALA A 20 -7.08 -11.68 -7.42
CA ALA A 20 -8.52 -11.90 -7.32
C ALA A 20 -9.09 -11.48 -5.96
N SER A 21 -8.33 -11.62 -4.87
CA SER A 21 -8.73 -11.08 -3.56
C SER A 21 -8.67 -9.56 -3.52
N GLY A 22 -7.60 -8.96 -4.07
CA GLY A 22 -7.48 -7.50 -4.21
C GLY A 22 -8.65 -6.88 -4.98
N ARG A 23 -9.01 -7.46 -6.13
CA ARG A 23 -10.19 -7.03 -6.93
C ARG A 23 -11.47 -7.15 -6.13
N ARG A 24 -11.70 -8.31 -5.51
CA ARG A 24 -12.92 -8.56 -4.74
C ARG A 24 -13.12 -7.51 -3.65
N TRP A 25 -12.08 -7.22 -2.86
CA TRP A 25 -12.16 -6.18 -1.83
C TRP A 25 -12.38 -4.79 -2.40
N LEU A 26 -11.75 -4.47 -3.54
CA LEU A 26 -11.97 -3.21 -4.23
C LEU A 26 -13.43 -3.09 -4.69
N ASP A 27 -13.97 -4.10 -5.37
CA ASP A 27 -15.34 -4.14 -5.87
C ASP A 27 -16.35 -4.07 -4.71
N GLU A 28 -16.20 -4.89 -3.67
CA GLU A 28 -17.03 -4.86 -2.46
C GLU A 28 -17.03 -3.48 -1.80
N CYS A 29 -15.87 -2.80 -1.76
CA CYS A 29 -15.76 -1.46 -1.22
C CYS A 29 -16.41 -0.40 -2.13
N LEU A 30 -16.21 -0.50 -3.45
CA LEU A 30 -16.80 0.42 -4.42
C LEU A 30 -18.32 0.28 -4.49
N ASP A 31 -18.87 -0.90 -4.29
CA ASP A 31 -20.31 -1.15 -4.40
C ASP A 31 -21.03 -1.01 -3.05
N GLY A 32 -20.42 -1.48 -1.96
CA GLY A 32 -21.09 -1.65 -0.67
C GLY A 32 -20.69 -0.66 0.43
N HIS A 33 -19.54 0.01 0.34
CA HIS A 33 -19.07 0.90 1.41
C HIS A 33 -19.45 2.37 1.13
N GLU A 34 -20.45 2.88 1.86
CA GLU A 34 -20.96 4.25 1.77
C GLU A 34 -20.01 5.31 2.34
N LEU A 35 -19.20 4.96 3.34
CA LEU A 35 -18.27 5.88 4.00
C LEU A 35 -16.93 5.99 3.27
N CYS A 36 -16.66 5.08 2.33
CA CYS A 36 -15.46 5.07 1.51
C CYS A 36 -15.66 5.94 0.25
N PRO A 37 -14.79 6.95 0.01
CA PRO A 37 -14.85 7.71 -1.23
C PRO A 37 -14.56 6.79 -2.42
N LYS A 38 -15.30 6.93 -3.52
CA LYS A 38 -15.19 6.01 -4.65
C LYS A 38 -13.91 6.22 -5.45
N ASN A 39 -13.49 7.47 -5.68
CA ASN A 39 -12.28 7.86 -6.42
C ASN A 39 -12.13 7.18 -7.80
N THR A 40 -13.25 6.76 -8.41
CA THR A 40 -13.28 6.27 -9.80
C THR A 40 -13.11 7.41 -10.80
N GLN A 41 -13.40 8.64 -10.38
CA GLN A 41 -13.09 9.89 -11.06
C GLN A 41 -12.50 10.85 -10.02
N PRO A 42 -11.17 10.85 -9.86
CA PRO A 42 -10.47 11.72 -8.91
C PRO A 42 -10.81 13.20 -9.11
N SER A 43 -10.91 13.95 -8.02
CA SER A 43 -11.17 15.41 -8.09
C SER A 43 -9.94 16.21 -8.49
N SER A 44 -8.76 15.62 -8.27
CA SER A 44 -7.46 16.15 -8.65
C SER A 44 -6.55 14.99 -9.06
N TYR A 45 -5.55 15.30 -9.87
CA TYR A 45 -4.47 14.39 -10.26
C TYR A 45 -3.12 15.01 -9.87
N PRO A 46 -2.08 14.19 -9.62
CA PRO A 46 -0.70 14.68 -9.56
C PRO A 46 -0.28 15.31 -10.89
N ASP A 47 0.79 16.12 -10.85
CA ASP A 47 1.34 16.77 -12.04
C ASP A 47 1.76 15.77 -13.13
N LEU A 48 2.24 14.59 -12.70
CA LEU A 48 2.68 13.49 -13.55
C LEU A 48 2.09 12.17 -13.08
N LEU A 49 1.77 11.29 -14.04
CA LEU A 49 1.41 9.89 -13.82
C LEU A 49 2.18 8.98 -14.78
N LEU A 50 2.32 7.71 -14.40
CA LEU A 50 2.65 6.65 -15.34
C LEU A 50 1.36 6.14 -16.00
N GLU A 51 1.29 6.26 -17.32
CA GLU A 51 0.35 5.55 -18.17
C GLU A 51 0.90 4.15 -18.47
N LEU A 52 0.12 3.13 -18.13
CA LEU A 52 0.49 1.72 -18.27
C LEU A 52 -0.15 1.15 -19.55
N ASP A 53 0.67 0.70 -20.49
CA ASP A 53 0.26 0.24 -21.81
C ASP A 53 0.96 -1.08 -22.15
N GLY A 54 0.44 -2.18 -21.60
CA GLY A 54 0.98 -3.52 -21.83
C GLY A 54 2.37 -3.68 -21.23
N SER A 55 3.39 -3.66 -22.08
CA SER A 55 4.81 -3.77 -21.69
C SER A 55 5.55 -2.43 -21.72
N THR A 56 4.82 -1.31 -21.87
CA THR A 56 5.39 0.03 -21.97
C THR A 56 4.77 0.93 -20.90
N VAL A 57 5.61 1.75 -20.28
CA VAL A 57 5.17 2.82 -19.37
C VAL A 57 5.55 4.18 -19.92
N ARG A 58 4.66 5.16 -19.77
CA ARG A 58 4.88 6.55 -20.20
C ARG A 58 4.63 7.51 -19.05
N VAL A 59 5.53 8.46 -18.83
CA VAL A 59 5.22 9.61 -17.97
C VAL A 59 4.34 10.56 -18.77
N ILE A 60 3.20 10.93 -18.21
CA ILE A 60 2.23 11.83 -18.82
C ILE A 60 1.83 12.96 -17.87
N SER A 61 1.48 14.12 -18.41
CA SER A 61 0.71 15.13 -17.68
C SER A 61 -0.79 14.81 -17.79
N PRO A 62 -1.50 14.52 -16.68
CA PRO A 62 -2.94 14.25 -16.69
C PRO A 62 -3.77 15.37 -17.32
N VAL A 63 -3.34 16.62 -17.10
CA VAL A 63 -4.00 17.83 -17.63
C VAL A 63 -3.85 17.93 -19.14
N GLU A 64 -2.64 17.76 -19.67
CA GLU A 64 -2.38 17.86 -21.10
C GLU A 64 -3.00 16.69 -21.88
N ARG A 65 -2.91 15.47 -21.33
CA ARG A 65 -3.55 14.27 -21.90
C ARG A 65 -5.06 14.23 -21.71
N LYS A 66 -5.63 15.10 -20.86
CA LYS A 66 -7.05 15.13 -20.51
C LYS A 66 -7.57 13.75 -20.09
N ILE A 67 -6.81 13.07 -19.24
CA ILE A 67 -7.17 11.72 -18.82
C ILE A 67 -8.46 11.75 -17.98
N SER A 68 -9.11 10.60 -17.91
CA SER A 68 -10.23 10.34 -17.03
C SER A 68 -10.10 8.92 -16.50
N GLY A 69 -10.38 8.75 -15.22
CA GLY A 69 -10.35 7.44 -14.56
C GLY A 69 -9.44 7.43 -13.33
N PRO A 70 -9.47 6.31 -12.60
CA PRO A 70 -8.72 6.19 -11.36
C PRO A 70 -7.22 6.02 -11.60
N TYR A 71 -6.42 6.41 -10.61
CA TYR A 71 -5.01 6.05 -10.52
C TYR A 71 -4.70 5.41 -9.17
N VAL A 72 -3.66 4.58 -9.15
CA VAL A 72 -3.08 3.97 -7.94
C VAL A 72 -1.89 4.81 -7.49
N ALA A 73 -1.73 5.02 -6.18
CA ALA A 73 -0.49 5.53 -5.61
C ALA A 73 0.37 4.34 -5.11
N LEU A 74 1.69 4.44 -5.16
CA LEU A 74 2.60 3.39 -4.71
C LEU A 74 3.41 3.86 -3.48
N SER A 75 3.31 3.10 -2.39
CA SER A 75 4.21 3.21 -1.23
C SER A 75 5.26 2.09 -1.26
N TYR A 76 6.54 2.45 -1.12
CA TYR A 76 7.64 1.49 -1.04
C TYR A 76 8.78 2.00 -0.15
N CYS A 77 9.69 1.11 0.24
CA CYS A 77 10.88 1.48 1.00
C CYS A 77 12.11 1.51 0.09
N CYS A 78 13.01 2.44 0.39
CA CYS A 78 14.33 2.54 -0.21
C CYS A 78 15.31 2.85 0.91
N ARG A 79 15.79 1.82 1.62
CA ARG A 79 16.70 1.98 2.78
C ARG A 79 18.00 2.69 2.42
N ASP A 80 18.54 2.40 1.22
CA ASP A 80 19.72 3.07 0.71
C ASP A 80 19.33 4.19 -0.27
N PRO A 81 19.39 5.47 0.12
CA PRO A 81 19.08 6.58 -0.77
C PRO A 81 20.04 6.65 -1.98
N ASN A 82 21.26 6.12 -1.84
CA ASN A 82 22.27 6.04 -2.89
C ASN A 82 22.09 4.84 -3.82
N SER A 83 21.07 4.00 -3.58
CA SER A 83 20.80 2.89 -4.46
C SER A 83 20.56 3.37 -5.89
N ASP A 84 21.32 2.80 -6.81
CA ASP A 84 21.23 3.06 -8.23
C ASP A 84 20.06 2.28 -8.82
N PHE A 85 18.94 2.97 -8.97
CA PHE A 85 17.78 2.47 -9.70
C PHE A 85 17.16 3.59 -10.53
N LEU A 86 16.37 3.20 -11.53
CA LEU A 86 15.80 4.15 -12.47
C LEU A 86 14.84 5.11 -11.76
N ARG A 87 15.18 6.41 -11.80
CA ARG A 87 14.39 7.53 -11.29
C ARG A 87 14.14 8.55 -12.41
N LEU A 88 13.02 9.26 -12.36
CA LEU A 88 12.76 10.37 -13.26
C LEU A 88 13.71 11.52 -12.91
N SER A 89 14.31 12.10 -13.95
CA SER A 89 15.14 13.28 -13.87
C SER A 89 14.96 14.13 -15.12
N ALA A 90 15.45 15.37 -15.08
CA ALA A 90 15.36 16.25 -16.24
C ALA A 90 16.02 15.65 -17.51
N SER A 91 17.06 14.83 -17.36
CA SER A 91 17.80 14.26 -18.50
C SER A 91 17.09 13.08 -19.17
N ASN A 92 16.22 12.35 -18.46
CA ASN A 92 15.52 11.19 -19.00
C ASN A 92 14.00 11.40 -19.16
N LYS A 93 13.46 12.56 -18.78
CA LYS A 93 12.04 12.91 -18.91
C LYS A 93 11.48 12.68 -20.32
N GLU A 94 12.19 13.16 -21.35
CA GLU A 94 11.74 13.00 -22.74
C GLU A 94 11.65 11.52 -23.16
N ALA A 95 12.56 10.68 -22.66
CA ALA A 95 12.52 9.24 -22.93
C ALA A 95 11.30 8.60 -22.25
N PHE A 96 11.04 8.96 -20.98
CA PHE A 96 9.85 8.53 -20.26
C PHE A 96 8.54 9.01 -20.91
N GLU A 97 8.48 10.22 -21.46
CA GLU A 97 7.29 10.74 -22.15
C GLU A 97 7.02 10.01 -23.48
N LYS A 98 8.07 9.60 -24.19
CA LYS A 98 7.97 8.73 -25.39
C LYS A 98 7.57 7.31 -25.03
N GLY A 99 8.01 6.84 -23.88
CA GLY A 99 7.74 5.54 -23.31
C GLY A 99 8.97 4.65 -23.26
N ILE A 100 9.09 3.92 -22.15
CA ILE A 100 10.16 2.97 -21.90
C ILE A 100 9.56 1.57 -21.66
N SER A 101 10.38 0.53 -21.81
CA SER A 101 9.95 -0.84 -21.52
C SER A 101 9.77 -1.05 -20.02
N CYS A 102 8.72 -1.77 -19.60
CA CYS A 102 8.55 -2.20 -18.21
C CYS A 102 9.75 -3.02 -17.70
N SER A 103 10.53 -3.65 -18.59
CA SER A 103 11.75 -4.38 -18.23
C SER A 103 12.88 -3.48 -17.73
N GLU A 104 12.85 -2.18 -18.05
CA GLU A 104 13.83 -1.19 -17.58
C GLU A 104 13.52 -0.69 -16.16
N LEU A 105 12.30 -0.94 -15.68
CA LEU A 105 11.90 -0.60 -14.31
C LEU A 105 12.60 -1.51 -13.29
N PRO A 106 12.86 -0.99 -12.08
CA PRO A 106 13.23 -1.82 -10.94
C PRO A 106 12.22 -2.96 -10.74
N THR A 107 12.69 -4.11 -10.27
CA THR A 107 11.89 -5.35 -10.16
C THR A 107 10.56 -5.11 -9.45
N ALA A 108 10.56 -4.45 -8.29
CA ALA A 108 9.35 -4.16 -7.51
C ALA A 108 8.37 -3.25 -8.26
N PHE A 109 8.88 -2.27 -9.02
CA PHE A 109 8.03 -1.36 -9.80
C PHE A 109 7.41 -2.07 -11.00
N ARG A 110 8.17 -2.96 -11.66
CA ARG A 110 7.62 -3.82 -12.72
C ARG A 110 6.49 -4.70 -12.19
N GLU A 111 6.71 -5.37 -11.06
CA GLU A 111 5.70 -6.22 -10.42
C GLU A 111 4.46 -5.41 -9.98
N ALA A 112 4.66 -4.18 -9.51
CA ALA A 112 3.56 -3.26 -9.22
C ALA A 112 2.78 -2.84 -10.48
N VAL A 113 3.46 -2.57 -11.58
CA VAL A 113 2.83 -2.27 -12.88
C VAL A 113 1.98 -3.46 -13.35
N ASP A 114 2.54 -4.67 -13.30
CA ASP A 114 1.81 -5.90 -13.68
C ASP A 114 0.55 -6.08 -12.82
N LEU A 115 0.65 -5.89 -11.50
CA LEU A 115 -0.48 -5.95 -10.56
C LEU A 115 -1.59 -4.93 -10.88
N VAL A 116 -1.21 -3.68 -11.12
CA VAL A 116 -2.15 -2.58 -11.37
C VAL A 116 -2.86 -2.76 -12.71
N GLN A 117 -2.12 -3.15 -13.75
CA GLN A 117 -2.68 -3.49 -15.05
C GLN A 117 -3.63 -4.68 -14.97
N GLU A 118 -3.24 -5.72 -14.23
CA GLU A 118 -4.10 -6.85 -13.98
C GLU A 118 -5.41 -6.36 -13.37
N MET A 119 -5.38 -5.54 -12.31
CA MET A 119 -6.55 -4.89 -11.69
C MET A 119 -7.32 -3.90 -12.60
N SER A 120 -6.98 -3.81 -13.89
CA SER A 120 -7.66 -3.01 -14.91
C SER A 120 -7.61 -1.50 -14.64
N ILE A 121 -6.52 -1.05 -14.02
CA ILE A 121 -6.22 0.38 -13.79
C ILE A 121 -5.03 0.76 -14.67
N GLN A 122 -5.15 1.89 -15.36
CA GLN A 122 -4.18 2.33 -16.39
C GLN A 122 -3.16 3.34 -15.88
N TYR A 123 -3.39 3.90 -14.68
CA TYR A 123 -2.58 5.00 -14.16
C TYR A 123 -1.98 4.66 -12.81
N LEU A 124 -0.68 4.87 -12.68
CA LEU A 124 0.09 4.62 -11.46
C LEU A 124 0.95 5.85 -11.14
N TRP A 125 0.97 6.22 -9.88
CA TRP A 125 1.85 7.26 -9.35
C TRP A 125 2.93 6.61 -8.48
N ILE A 126 4.20 6.92 -8.80
CA ILE A 126 5.36 6.49 -8.02
C ILE A 126 6.22 7.74 -7.81
N ASP A 127 6.52 8.11 -6.57
CA ASP A 127 7.27 9.34 -6.26
C ASP A 127 8.58 9.45 -7.08
N ALA A 128 9.36 8.37 -7.18
CA ALA A 128 10.62 8.29 -7.91
C ALA A 128 10.47 8.47 -9.43
N LEU A 129 9.29 8.24 -9.99
CA LEU A 129 9.03 8.31 -11.44
C LEU A 129 8.04 9.41 -11.84
N CYS A 130 7.37 10.03 -10.87
CA CYS A 130 6.34 11.05 -11.10
C CYS A 130 6.64 12.37 -10.36
N LYS A 131 7.77 12.46 -9.65
CA LYS A 131 8.32 13.73 -9.16
C LYS A 131 9.69 13.93 -9.76
N ILE A 132 9.93 15.12 -10.30
CA ILE A 132 11.28 15.55 -10.70
C ILE A 132 11.88 16.23 -9.47
N PRO A 133 13.00 15.74 -8.92
CA PRO A 133 13.68 16.42 -7.83
C PRO A 133 14.01 17.86 -8.28
N GLN A 134 13.32 18.83 -7.70
CA GLN A 134 13.69 20.24 -7.89
C GLN A 134 14.95 20.49 -7.06
N PHE A 135 15.89 21.28 -7.59
CA PHE A 135 17.00 21.80 -6.78
C PHE A 135 16.43 22.81 -5.77
N GLN A 136 15.80 22.34 -4.69
CA GLN A 136 15.11 23.21 -3.74
C GLN A 136 15.99 23.54 -2.53
N SER A 137 16.11 24.83 -2.27
CA SER A 137 16.60 25.42 -1.04
C SER A 137 15.64 25.17 0.12
N HIS A 138 16.20 25.15 1.34
CA HIS A 138 15.66 24.74 2.64
C HIS A 138 14.30 25.33 3.12
N GLU A 139 13.61 26.18 2.35
CA GLU A 139 12.42 26.94 2.79
C GLU A 139 11.07 26.40 2.28
N GLU A 140 11.03 25.48 1.31
CA GLU A 140 9.78 24.98 0.69
C GLU A 140 9.31 23.60 1.22
N HIS A 141 9.83 23.12 2.36
CA HIS A 141 9.47 21.78 2.86
C HIS A 141 8.02 21.64 3.36
N SER A 142 7.31 22.73 3.64
CA SER A 142 5.94 22.70 4.16
C SER A 142 4.87 22.40 3.08
N SER A 143 5.10 22.83 1.83
CA SER A 143 4.13 22.68 0.74
C SER A 143 4.06 21.25 0.17
N GLY A 144 5.14 20.47 0.27
CA GLY A 144 5.22 19.13 -0.30
C GLY A 144 4.31 18.08 0.37
N TRP A 145 4.00 18.24 1.65
CA TRP A 145 3.13 17.30 2.39
C TRP A 145 1.66 17.43 2.01
N ALA A 146 1.17 18.66 1.85
CA ALA A 146 -0.20 18.91 1.40
C ALA A 146 -0.43 18.34 -0.01
N GLU A 147 0.59 18.42 -0.88
CA GLU A 147 0.55 17.79 -2.20
C GLU A 147 0.47 16.27 -2.09
N LEU A 148 1.32 15.64 -1.26
CA LEU A 148 1.29 14.18 -1.03
C LEU A 148 -0.05 13.72 -0.46
N GLU A 149 -0.61 14.44 0.51
CA GLU A 149 -1.95 14.16 1.05
C GLU A 149 -2.99 14.13 -0.07
N VAL A 150 -3.03 15.16 -0.92
CA VAL A 150 -3.97 15.23 -2.04
C VAL A 150 -3.78 14.06 -3.01
N ILE A 151 -2.53 13.67 -3.31
CA ILE A 151 -2.22 12.55 -4.19
C ILE A 151 -2.73 11.22 -3.60
N TYR A 152 -2.43 10.92 -2.34
CA TYR A 152 -2.89 9.67 -1.73
C TYR A 152 -4.41 9.67 -1.53
N ALA A 153 -5.00 10.78 -1.08
CA ALA A 153 -6.44 10.91 -0.83
C ALA A 153 -7.32 10.82 -2.10
N ASN A 154 -6.78 11.17 -3.27
CA ASN A 154 -7.48 11.07 -4.56
C ASN A 154 -7.19 9.78 -5.34
N SER A 155 -6.25 8.95 -4.87
CA SER A 155 -6.00 7.63 -5.46
C SER A 155 -7.20 6.69 -5.25
N ILE A 156 -7.39 5.70 -6.13
CA ILE A 156 -8.43 4.68 -5.93
C ILE A 156 -8.06 3.76 -4.75
N PHE A 157 -6.79 3.41 -4.66
CA PHE A 157 -6.13 2.80 -3.52
C PHE A 157 -4.63 3.08 -3.57
N ASN A 158 -3.96 2.93 -2.43
CA ASN A 158 -2.51 2.88 -2.33
C ASN A 158 -2.04 1.42 -2.36
N LEU A 159 -1.10 1.11 -3.26
CA LEU A 159 -0.39 -0.16 -3.30
C LEU A 159 0.86 -0.06 -2.42
N ALA A 160 0.86 -0.76 -1.29
CA ALA A 160 1.96 -0.75 -0.34
C ALA A 160 2.86 -1.99 -0.51
N LEU A 161 4.09 -1.79 -0.95
CA LEU A 161 5.10 -2.86 -1.07
C LEU A 161 5.80 -3.05 0.27
N ALA A 162 5.17 -3.80 1.18
CA ALA A 162 5.57 -3.77 2.59
C ALA A 162 6.95 -4.40 2.86
N THR A 163 7.27 -5.46 2.13
CA THR A 163 8.42 -6.36 2.36
C THR A 163 9.73 -5.90 1.71
N VAL A 164 9.66 -4.98 0.77
CA VAL A 164 10.80 -4.56 -0.07
C VAL A 164 11.68 -3.57 0.69
N GLU A 165 12.99 -3.79 0.76
CA GLU A 165 13.94 -2.79 1.29
C GLU A 165 14.45 -1.84 0.21
N ASN A 166 14.46 -2.32 -1.04
CA ASN A 166 14.91 -1.59 -2.21
C ASN A 166 14.08 -1.92 -3.47
N PRO A 167 13.70 -0.95 -4.31
CA PRO A 167 12.91 -1.20 -5.53
C PRO A 167 13.50 -2.22 -6.52
N THR A 168 14.80 -2.48 -6.46
CA THR A 168 15.47 -3.49 -7.30
C THR A 168 15.15 -4.94 -6.91
N GLU A 169 14.63 -5.15 -5.70
CA GLU A 169 14.19 -6.44 -5.16
C GLU A 169 12.77 -6.80 -5.65
N SER A 170 12.40 -8.07 -5.53
CA SER A 170 11.04 -8.52 -5.83
C SER A 170 10.14 -8.34 -4.61
N CYS A 171 8.99 -7.68 -4.78
CA CYS A 171 7.93 -7.62 -3.76
C CYS A 171 7.13 -8.93 -3.69
N LEU A 172 7.27 -9.78 -4.71
CA LEU A 172 6.60 -11.09 -4.82
C LEU A 172 7.51 -12.27 -4.40
N GLY A 173 8.76 -11.98 -4.05
CA GLY A 173 9.77 -12.99 -3.75
C GLY A 173 9.66 -13.58 -2.35
N GLY A 174 9.31 -14.87 -2.27
CA GLY A 174 9.80 -15.84 -1.27
C GLY A 174 9.39 -15.68 0.20
N TRP A 175 8.77 -16.72 0.75
CA TRP A 175 8.45 -16.84 2.18
C TRP A 175 9.67 -17.27 3.01
N PRO A 176 10.10 -16.52 4.04
CA PRO A 176 11.00 -17.06 5.02
C PRO A 176 10.27 -18.11 5.88
N SER A 177 10.79 -19.35 5.88
CA SER A 177 10.20 -20.54 6.53
C SER A 177 9.84 -20.41 8.01
N HIS A 178 10.28 -19.34 8.68
CA HIS A 178 10.09 -19.09 10.11
C HIS A 178 8.84 -18.28 10.46
N VAL A 179 8.12 -17.71 9.49
CA VAL A 179 6.87 -17.00 9.79
C VAL A 179 5.72 -18.02 9.83
N GLY A 180 4.91 -17.95 10.89
CA GLY A 180 3.68 -18.73 11.00
C GLY A 180 2.56 -18.01 10.25
N LEU A 181 2.09 -18.59 9.16
CA LEU A 181 0.85 -18.15 8.51
C LEU A 181 -0.36 -18.65 9.29
N PRO A 182 -1.49 -17.94 9.21
CA PRO A 182 -2.77 -18.50 9.58
C PRO A 182 -3.03 -19.80 8.83
N PHE A 183 -3.71 -20.73 9.48
CA PHE A 183 -4.09 -22.01 8.88
C PHE A 183 -5.45 -22.46 9.39
N GLN A 184 -6.14 -23.24 8.56
CA GLN A 184 -7.44 -23.78 8.92
C GLN A 184 -7.28 -25.10 9.68
N VAL A 185 -8.10 -25.26 10.71
CA VAL A 185 -8.27 -26.50 11.46
C VAL A 185 -9.73 -26.90 11.46
N GLU A 186 -9.99 -28.19 11.30
CA GLU A 186 -11.29 -28.76 11.58
C GLU A 186 -11.42 -28.94 13.10
N THR A 187 -12.45 -28.34 13.66
CA THR A 187 -12.82 -28.49 15.06
C THR A 187 -13.93 -29.51 15.19
N CYS A 188 -13.94 -30.26 16.29
CA CYS A 188 -15.01 -31.19 16.61
C CYS A 188 -15.29 -31.22 18.12
N GLY A 189 -16.47 -31.70 18.51
CA GLY A 189 -16.83 -31.92 19.92
C GLY A 189 -17.25 -30.65 20.65
N LEU A 190 -16.62 -30.32 21.80
CA LEU A 190 -17.06 -29.24 22.71
C LEU A 190 -17.11 -27.84 22.07
N ILE A 191 -16.40 -27.65 20.96
CA ILE A 191 -16.28 -26.37 20.23
C ILE A 191 -17.24 -26.34 19.02
N GLY A 192 -17.95 -27.44 18.77
CA GLY A 192 -18.75 -27.68 17.58
C GLY A 192 -17.93 -28.26 16.42
N ASP A 193 -18.62 -28.89 15.49
CA ASP A 193 -18.03 -29.34 14.23
C ASP A 193 -18.01 -28.15 13.26
N ASP A 194 -16.84 -27.54 13.06
CA ASP A 194 -16.66 -26.32 12.26
C ASP A 194 -15.21 -26.19 11.74
N VAL A 195 -14.99 -25.38 10.71
CA VAL A 195 -13.65 -25.02 10.22
C VAL A 195 -13.27 -23.66 10.80
N ARG A 196 -12.19 -23.63 11.59
CA ARG A 196 -11.70 -22.40 12.21
C ARG A 196 -10.32 -22.02 11.68
N THR A 197 -10.06 -20.73 11.54
CA THR A 197 -8.73 -20.21 11.22
C THR A 197 -7.95 -19.96 12.51
N VAL A 198 -6.81 -20.63 12.67
CA VAL A 198 -5.85 -20.37 13.73
C VAL A 198 -4.91 -19.26 13.27
N VAL A 199 -4.85 -18.18 14.03
CA VAL A 199 -4.05 -16.99 13.71
C VAL A 199 -2.95 -16.84 14.77
N PRO A 200 -1.66 -16.84 14.38
CA PRO A 200 -0.58 -16.55 15.32
C PRO A 200 -0.72 -15.14 15.92
N TYR A 201 -0.43 -15.00 17.22
CA TYR A 201 -0.58 -13.71 17.93
C TYR A 201 0.21 -12.55 17.26
N ARG A 202 1.40 -12.84 16.72
CA ARG A 202 2.25 -11.86 16.04
C ARG A 202 2.08 -11.85 14.52
N TYR A 203 0.97 -12.36 14.00
CA TYR A 203 0.73 -12.45 12.57
C TYR A 203 0.83 -11.08 11.87
N TYR A 204 0.00 -10.09 12.20
CA TYR A 204 0.08 -8.76 11.57
C TYR A 204 1.42 -8.03 11.82
N PRO A 205 1.96 -8.01 13.06
CA PRO A 205 3.30 -7.46 13.28
C PRO A 205 4.37 -8.07 12.39
N ASN A 206 4.42 -9.40 12.29
CA ASN A 206 5.46 -10.08 11.53
C ASN A 206 5.20 -10.06 10.02
N SER A 207 3.95 -10.04 9.56
CA SER A 207 3.63 -10.10 8.13
C SER A 207 3.47 -8.74 7.48
N LEU A 208 3.24 -7.67 8.24
CA LEU A 208 2.95 -6.34 7.68
C LEU A 208 3.64 -5.21 8.42
N TYR A 209 3.44 -5.08 9.73
CA TYR A 209 3.78 -3.84 10.43
C TYR A 209 5.28 -3.65 10.68
N HIS A 210 6.02 -4.73 10.98
CA HIS A 210 7.47 -4.68 11.18
C HIS A 210 8.25 -5.01 9.89
N GLN A 211 7.57 -4.98 8.75
CA GLN A 211 8.21 -5.08 7.44
C GLN A 211 8.88 -3.73 7.08
N PRO A 212 9.85 -3.71 6.16
CA PRO A 212 10.62 -2.51 5.84
C PRO A 212 9.80 -1.23 5.63
N LEU A 213 8.66 -1.30 4.93
CA LEU A 213 7.80 -0.14 4.75
C LEU A 213 7.12 0.31 6.04
N GLY A 214 6.65 -0.63 6.87
CA GLY A 214 5.89 -0.36 8.09
C GLY A 214 6.72 0.25 9.23
N ASN A 215 8.04 0.20 9.10
CA ASN A 215 8.98 0.89 10.00
C ASN A 215 9.25 2.34 9.58
N ARG A 216 8.76 2.80 8.42
CA ARG A 216 8.96 4.20 7.99
C ARG A 216 7.87 5.11 8.52
N ALA A 217 8.28 6.25 9.04
CA ALA A 217 7.34 7.27 9.54
C ALA A 217 6.46 7.86 8.43
N GLU A 218 7.01 8.02 7.22
CA GLU A 218 6.27 8.61 6.10
C GLU A 218 5.16 7.67 5.61
N SER A 219 5.41 6.35 5.57
CA SER A 219 4.43 5.37 5.11
C SER A 219 3.18 5.32 5.98
N MET A 220 3.31 5.67 7.27
CA MET A 220 2.17 5.81 8.16
C MET A 220 1.20 6.90 7.67
N GLN A 221 1.72 8.05 7.22
CA GLN A 221 0.90 9.15 6.71
C GLN A 221 0.24 8.77 5.38
N GLU A 222 1.01 8.17 4.47
CA GLU A 222 0.50 7.65 3.19
C GLU A 222 -0.68 6.68 3.39
N ARG A 223 -0.57 5.82 4.41
CA ARG A 223 -1.64 4.89 4.82
C ARG A 223 -2.90 5.61 5.31
N PHE A 224 -2.77 6.65 6.12
CA PHE A 224 -3.92 7.39 6.65
C PHE A 224 -4.58 8.32 5.64
N TRP A 225 -3.83 8.87 4.69
CA TRP A 225 -4.37 9.72 3.63
C TRP A 225 -5.12 8.90 2.57
N SER A 226 -4.72 7.65 2.37
CA SER A 226 -5.31 6.79 1.35
C SER A 226 -6.71 6.31 1.76
N PRO A 227 -7.70 6.32 0.85
CA PRO A 227 -9.05 5.81 1.16
C PRO A 227 -9.08 4.29 1.31
N ARG A 228 -8.12 3.61 0.67
CA ARG A 228 -7.92 2.17 0.63
C ARG A 228 -6.42 1.90 0.56
N VAL A 229 -5.96 0.84 1.20
CA VAL A 229 -4.58 0.37 1.11
C VAL A 229 -4.59 -1.12 0.81
N LEU A 230 -3.99 -1.49 -0.32
CA LEU A 230 -3.69 -2.87 -0.67
C LEU A 230 -2.21 -3.10 -0.41
N SER A 231 -1.87 -3.87 0.60
CA SER A 231 -0.47 -4.14 0.95
C SER A 231 -0.03 -5.52 0.49
N ILE A 232 1.12 -5.58 -0.18
CA ILE A 232 1.86 -6.82 -0.40
C ILE A 232 2.68 -7.06 0.86
N GLY A 233 2.08 -7.78 1.80
CA GLY A 233 2.75 -8.20 3.01
C GLY A 233 3.60 -9.44 2.78
N LEU A 234 4.21 -9.92 3.85
CA LEU A 234 4.90 -11.19 3.83
C LEU A 234 3.86 -12.28 3.57
N GLY A 235 4.01 -12.95 2.42
CA GLY A 235 3.25 -14.09 1.89
C GLY A 235 1.81 -13.85 1.50
N GLU A 236 1.16 -12.78 1.92
CA GLU A 236 -0.23 -12.53 1.53
C GLU A 236 -0.56 -11.06 1.35
N LEU A 237 -1.67 -10.83 0.65
CA LEU A 237 -2.22 -9.50 0.51
C LEU A 237 -3.03 -9.12 1.75
N PHE A 238 -2.89 -7.86 2.13
CA PHE A 238 -3.66 -7.22 3.17
C PHE A 238 -4.46 -6.08 2.58
N TRP A 239 -5.65 -5.86 3.14
CA TRP A 239 -6.55 -4.82 2.69
C TRP A 239 -7.08 -4.00 3.86
N ASP A 240 -7.05 -2.69 3.66
CA ASP A 240 -7.66 -1.71 4.53
C ASP A 240 -8.51 -0.75 3.72
N CYS A 241 -9.68 -0.42 4.25
CA CYS A 241 -10.48 0.73 3.87
C CYS A 241 -11.28 1.21 5.08
N THR A 242 -12.02 2.32 4.94
CA THR A 242 -12.78 2.92 6.04
C THR A 242 -13.71 1.93 6.78
N GLN A 243 -14.35 1.00 6.06
CA GLN A 243 -15.37 0.09 6.60
C GLN A 243 -14.91 -1.36 6.77
N LEU A 244 -13.80 -1.77 6.13
CA LEU A 244 -13.20 -3.09 6.28
C LEU A 244 -11.72 -2.89 6.59
N GLN A 245 -11.35 -3.11 7.85
CA GLN A 245 -9.99 -2.88 8.34
C GLN A 245 -9.29 -4.21 8.63
N ASN A 246 -7.99 -4.23 8.36
CA ASN A 246 -7.08 -5.35 8.61
C ASN A 246 -7.56 -6.65 7.95
N ALA A 247 -8.16 -6.61 6.76
CA ALA A 247 -8.45 -7.83 6.02
C ALA A 247 -7.15 -8.45 5.47
N SER A 248 -7.13 -9.77 5.34
CA SER A 248 -6.06 -10.49 4.65
C SER A 248 -6.62 -11.67 3.89
N GLU A 249 -5.82 -12.30 3.02
CA GLU A 249 -6.28 -13.48 2.27
C GLU A 249 -6.73 -14.61 3.22
N SER A 250 -6.06 -14.72 4.37
CA SER A 250 -6.41 -15.64 5.45
C SER A 250 -7.61 -15.22 6.28
N LEU A 251 -7.89 -13.92 6.34
CA LEU A 251 -8.98 -13.31 7.10
C LEU A 251 -9.74 -12.28 6.23
N PRO A 252 -10.54 -12.73 5.25
CA PRO A 252 -11.09 -11.82 4.22
C PRO A 252 -12.05 -10.76 4.76
N GLN A 253 -12.66 -11.00 5.91
CA GLN A 253 -13.59 -10.09 6.60
C GLN A 253 -12.91 -9.34 7.77
N GLY A 254 -11.58 -9.42 7.85
CA GLY A 254 -10.78 -8.86 8.93
C GLY A 254 -10.92 -9.61 10.27
N PRO A 255 -10.08 -9.27 11.26
CA PRO A 255 -10.05 -9.90 12.57
C PRO A 255 -11.03 -9.24 13.55
N ALA A 256 -12.17 -8.67 13.09
CA ALA A 256 -13.03 -7.82 13.94
C ALA A 256 -13.47 -8.51 15.25
N ALA A 257 -13.76 -9.81 15.22
CA ALA A 257 -14.09 -10.60 16.42
C ALA A 257 -12.88 -10.87 17.35
N MET A 258 -11.66 -10.72 16.84
CA MET A 258 -10.39 -11.00 17.50
C MET A 258 -9.58 -9.73 17.83
N ALA A 259 -10.07 -8.54 17.48
CA ALA A 259 -9.32 -7.29 17.58
C ALA A 259 -8.73 -7.02 18.98
N ARG A 260 -9.42 -7.47 20.05
CA ARG A 260 -8.94 -7.36 21.44
C ARG A 260 -7.70 -8.22 21.75
N TRP A 261 -7.41 -9.21 20.92
CA TRP A 261 -6.38 -10.23 21.13
C TRP A 261 -5.22 -10.11 20.13
N THR A 262 -5.33 -9.22 19.16
CA THR A 262 -4.32 -8.98 18.12
C THR A 262 -3.82 -7.56 18.22
N LYS A 263 -2.49 -7.34 18.23
CA LYS A 263 -1.91 -5.99 18.16
C LYS A 263 -2.11 -5.45 16.74
N LEU A 264 -3.23 -4.77 16.49
CA LEU A 264 -3.57 -4.17 15.19
C LEU A 264 -3.22 -2.68 15.19
N ARG A 265 -2.68 -2.19 14.07
CA ARG A 265 -2.53 -0.75 13.85
C ARG A 265 -3.89 -0.16 13.46
N GLN A 266 -4.14 1.08 13.89
CA GLN A 266 -5.33 1.81 13.46
C GLN A 266 -5.17 2.23 12.02
N THR A 267 -6.11 1.91 11.15
CA THR A 267 -6.01 2.19 9.71
C THR A 267 -6.95 3.32 9.26
N VAL A 268 -7.78 3.83 10.18
CA VAL A 268 -8.79 4.86 9.92
C VAL A 268 -8.86 5.83 11.09
N ILE A 269 -8.87 7.12 10.79
CA ILE A 269 -9.10 8.18 11.79
C ILE A 269 -10.57 8.13 12.25
N PRO A 270 -10.87 8.02 13.56
CA PRO A 270 -12.22 7.98 14.06
C PRO A 270 -13.03 9.23 13.68
N ARG A 271 -14.14 9.05 12.94
CA ARG A 271 -15.10 10.13 12.64
C ARG A 271 -16.03 10.37 13.84
N THR A 272 -15.49 10.99 14.89
CA THR A 272 -16.21 11.23 16.14
C THR A 272 -15.87 12.60 16.72
N SER A 273 -16.81 13.22 17.43
CA SER A 273 -16.57 14.41 18.26
C SER A 273 -16.19 14.05 19.70
N ASP A 274 -16.12 12.76 20.03
CA ASP A 274 -15.74 12.26 21.35
C ASP A 274 -14.24 12.47 21.59
N ARG A 275 -13.94 13.42 22.47
CA ARG A 275 -12.58 13.80 22.82
C ARG A 275 -11.75 12.63 23.36
N MET A 276 -12.32 11.75 24.19
CA MET A 276 -11.56 10.65 24.77
C MET A 276 -11.10 9.66 23.71
N LYS A 277 -11.97 9.35 22.74
CA LYS A 277 -11.64 8.47 21.61
C LYS A 277 -10.59 9.09 20.70
N LEU A 278 -10.66 10.39 20.47
CA LEU A 278 -9.66 11.11 19.69
C LEU A 278 -8.31 11.16 20.42
N GLU A 279 -8.30 11.37 21.73
CA GLU A 279 -7.08 11.33 22.55
C GLU A 279 -6.46 9.92 22.56
N GLU A 280 -7.26 8.87 22.73
CA GLU A 280 -6.79 7.48 22.64
C GLU A 280 -6.18 7.17 21.26
N PHE A 281 -6.88 7.54 20.19
CA PHE A 281 -6.38 7.38 18.83
C PHE A 281 -5.06 8.15 18.61
N TRP A 282 -4.98 9.39 19.08
CA TRP A 282 -3.77 10.20 19.00
C TRP A 282 -2.58 9.53 19.69
N TRP A 283 -2.77 8.98 20.89
CA TRP A 283 -1.71 8.26 21.59
C TRP A 283 -1.23 7.02 20.82
N LEU A 284 -2.14 6.26 20.21
CA LEU A 284 -1.78 5.10 19.38
C LEU A 284 -0.96 5.51 18.16
N MET A 285 -1.31 6.63 17.52
CA MET A 285 -0.52 7.14 16.39
C MET A 285 0.85 7.65 16.81
N VAL A 286 0.95 8.35 17.95
CA VAL A 286 2.23 8.82 18.48
C VAL A 286 3.12 7.64 18.87
N GLU A 287 2.55 6.59 19.47
CA GLU A 287 3.29 5.35 19.78
C GLU A 287 3.81 4.69 18.51
N GLU A 288 2.95 4.49 17.50
CA GLU A 288 3.36 3.93 16.20
C GLU A 288 4.47 4.76 15.54
N TYR A 289 4.30 6.08 15.48
CA TYR A 289 5.26 7.00 14.85
C TYR A 289 6.60 7.01 15.60
N SER A 290 6.57 6.92 16.93
CA SER A 290 7.77 6.94 17.77
C SER A 290 8.61 5.67 17.63
N ASP A 291 7.99 4.56 17.20
CA ASP A 291 8.67 3.30 16.85
C ASP A 291 9.25 3.32 15.42
N CYS A 292 8.93 4.33 14.60
CA CYS A 292 9.38 4.42 13.21
C CYS A 292 10.79 5.02 13.03
N GLU A 293 11.46 4.61 11.96
CA GLU A 293 12.66 5.22 11.40
C GLU A 293 12.27 6.50 10.62
N LEU A 294 13.02 7.59 10.83
CA LEU A 294 12.85 8.87 10.13
C LEU A 294 13.93 9.03 9.08
N ALA A 295 13.55 9.20 7.80
CA ALA A 295 14.53 9.45 6.73
C ALA A 295 15.21 10.83 6.89
N HIS A 296 14.46 11.83 7.37
CA HIS A 296 14.96 13.20 7.60
C HIS A 296 14.46 13.75 8.96
N PRO A 297 15.07 13.35 10.09
CA PRO A 297 14.60 13.69 11.44
C PRO A 297 14.38 15.20 11.70
N GLU A 298 15.16 16.04 11.04
CA GLU A 298 15.14 17.50 11.15
C GLU A 298 13.93 18.18 10.48
N THR A 299 13.38 17.58 9.42
CA THR A 299 12.29 18.16 8.61
C THR A 299 11.01 17.32 8.63
N HIS A 300 11.13 16.00 8.82
CA HIS A 300 10.00 15.06 8.87
C HIS A 300 9.45 15.00 10.30
N LYS A 301 8.54 15.93 10.60
CA LYS A 301 7.65 15.85 11.75
C LYS A 301 6.36 15.14 11.31
N LEU A 302 5.54 14.72 12.27
CA LEU A 302 4.16 14.28 12.00
C LEU A 302 3.38 15.49 11.44
N ALA A 303 3.53 15.75 10.14
CA ALA A 303 3.09 16.97 9.49
C ALA A 303 1.60 16.92 9.10
N GLY A 304 1.05 15.70 8.97
CA GLY A 304 -0.23 15.46 8.30
C GLY A 304 -1.47 15.26 9.16
N LEU A 305 -1.42 15.40 10.49
CA LEU A 305 -2.55 15.06 11.37
C LEU A 305 -2.86 16.12 12.44
N SER A 306 -2.25 17.31 12.32
CA SER A 306 -2.51 18.47 13.20
C SER A 306 -3.60 19.37 12.65
#